data_AF-A0A9Q0DCI8-F1
#
_entry.id   AF-A0A9Q0DCI8-F1
#
_cell.length_a   1.000
_cell.length_b   1.000
_cell.length_c   1.000
_cell.angle_alpha   90.00
_cell.angle_beta   90.00
_cell.angle_gamma   90.00
#
_symmetry.space_group_name_H-M   'P 1'
#
loop_
_entity.id
_entity.type
_entity.pdbx_description
1 polymer ?
#
loop_
_entity_poly.entity_id
_entity_poly.type
_entity_poly.pdbx_seq_one_letter_code
_entity_poly.pdbx_strand_id
1 'polypeptide(L)'
;MSQQGTRASPPRHLSATVWFSTAPTEPLTHWYQVRCLLQTPLFAKLGQTLSGTVLMTTNKRHSYDIHITATVDESGFRSGNILDLKNPFFRMPTWLHD
;
A
#
# COMPACT_ATOMS: atom_id res chain seq x y z
N MET A 1 54.40 19.52 33.98
CA MET A 1 53.88 18.49 33.04
C MET A 1 52.40 18.29 33.38
N SER A 2 51.51 19.07 32.75
CA SER A 2 50.07 18.99 33.01
C SER A 2 49.42 18.28 31.83
N GLN A 3 48.98 17.04 32.03
CA GLN A 3 48.26 16.30 31.00
C GLN A 3 46.84 16.87 30.91
N GLN A 4 46.55 17.55 29.81
CA GLN A 4 45.21 18.00 29.45
C GLN A 4 44.46 16.83 28.82
N GLY A 5 43.51 16.26 29.56
CA GLY A 5 42.62 15.21 29.07
C GLY A 5 41.71 15.76 27.98
N THR A 6 41.83 15.22 26.76
CA THR A 6 40.92 15.49 25.66
C THR A 6 39.53 14.94 26.00
N ARG A 7 38.58 15.82 26.32
CA ARG A 7 37.17 15.46 26.50
C ARG A 7 36.63 14.97 25.16
N ALA A 8 36.42 13.66 25.02
CA ALA A 8 35.76 13.08 23.87
C ALA A 8 34.36 13.69 23.72
N SER A 9 34.09 14.26 22.55
CA SER A 9 32.77 14.75 22.19
C SER A 9 31.75 13.62 22.29
N PRO A 10 30.54 13.84 22.85
CA PRO A 10 29.52 12.80 22.88
C PRO A 10 29.19 12.35 21.45
N PRO A 11 28.96 11.05 21.21
CA PRO A 11 28.61 10.56 19.89
C PRO A 11 27.32 11.25 19.44
N ARG A 12 27.36 11.92 18.29
CA ARG A 12 26.15 12.39 17.62
C ARG A 12 25.27 11.17 17.42
N HIS A 13 24.09 11.15 18.03
CA HIS A 13 23.07 10.18 17.67
C HIS A 13 22.82 10.35 16.17
N LEU A 14 23.35 9.44 15.36
CA LEU A 14 23.05 9.39 13.94
C LEU A 14 21.57 9.08 13.86
N SER A 15 20.77 10.06 13.43
CA SER A 15 19.36 9.86 13.16
C SER A 15 19.24 8.79 12.08
N ALA A 16 18.89 7.57 12.46
CA ALA A 16 18.68 6.47 11.53
C ALA A 16 17.25 6.53 10.98
N THR A 17 17.09 6.34 9.67
CA THR A 17 15.76 6.14 9.07
C THR A 17 15.24 4.77 9.48
N VAL A 18 14.09 4.74 10.15
CA VAL A 18 13.37 3.52 10.50
C VAL A 18 12.13 3.42 9.63
N TRP A 19 11.90 2.26 9.04
CA TRP A 19 10.75 2.00 8.18
C TRP A 19 9.74 1.09 8.88
N PHE A 20 8.46 1.37 8.66
CA PHE A 20 7.37 0.46 8.95
C PHE A 20 6.74 0.03 7.61
N SER A 21 6.65 -1.27 7.36
CA SER A 21 6.14 -1.82 6.11
C SER A 21 5.02 -2.82 6.38
N THR A 22 3.96 -2.74 5.56
CA THR A 22 2.85 -3.70 5.53
C THR A 22 2.83 -4.47 4.21
N ALA A 23 3.96 -4.46 3.47
CA ALA A 23 4.10 -5.21 2.23
C ALA A 23 3.77 -6.70 2.45
N PRO A 24 3.19 -7.39 1.45
CA PRO A 24 2.82 -8.79 1.59
C PRO A 24 4.03 -9.73 1.80
N THR A 25 5.26 -9.25 1.60
CA THR A 25 6.51 -9.97 1.85
C THR A 25 7.07 -9.78 3.25
N GLU A 26 6.49 -8.88 4.06
CA GLU A 26 6.90 -8.61 5.44
C GLU A 26 6.03 -9.40 6.44
N PRO A 27 6.46 -9.54 7.71
CA PRO A 27 5.64 -10.16 8.75
C PRO A 27 4.23 -9.55 8.83
N LEU A 28 3.23 -10.40 9.04
CA LEU A 28 1.83 -9.98 9.08
C LEU A 28 1.58 -8.93 10.17
N THR A 29 0.84 -7.89 9.82
CA THR A 29 0.38 -6.84 10.74
C THR A 29 -1.14 -6.80 10.79
N HIS A 30 -1.70 -6.10 11.78
CA HIS A 30 -3.15 -5.93 11.91
C HIS A 30 -3.79 -5.08 10.80
N TRP A 31 -2.99 -4.38 9.98
CA TRP A 31 -3.49 -3.64 8.81
C TRP A 31 -3.81 -4.56 7.63
N TYR A 32 -3.25 -5.77 7.57
CA TYR A 32 -3.35 -6.67 6.42
C TYR A 32 -3.02 -5.93 5.10
N GLN A 33 -3.61 -6.39 3.99
CA GLN A 33 -3.57 -5.72 2.69
C GLN A 33 -4.99 -5.53 2.15
N VAL A 34 -5.17 -4.50 1.33
CA VAL A 34 -6.45 -4.17 0.69
C VAL A 34 -6.40 -4.55 -0.80
N ARG A 35 -7.48 -5.17 -1.30
CA ARG A 35 -7.66 -5.48 -2.73
C ARG A 35 -8.92 -4.81 -3.26
N CYS A 36 -8.77 -4.04 -4.33
CA CYS A 36 -9.86 -3.39 -5.05
C CYS A 36 -10.21 -4.22 -6.29
N LEU A 37 -11.39 -4.83 -6.34
CA LEU A 37 -11.81 -5.62 -7.49
C LEU A 37 -12.39 -4.72 -8.58
N LEU A 38 -11.98 -4.96 -9.83
CA LEU A 38 -12.66 -4.41 -11.01
C LEU A 38 -14.01 -5.11 -11.18
N GLN A 39 -15.02 -4.40 -11.67
CA GLN A 39 -16.35 -4.98 -11.90
C GLN A 39 -16.33 -6.06 -12.98
N THR A 40 -15.46 -5.91 -13.98
CA THR A 40 -15.25 -6.90 -15.04
C THR A 40 -13.76 -7.22 -15.11
N PRO A 41 -13.37 -8.51 -15.03
CA PRO A 41 -11.98 -8.89 -15.22
C PRO A 41 -11.44 -8.43 -16.57
N LEU A 42 -10.20 -7.95 -16.58
CA LEU A 42 -9.49 -7.60 -17.81
C LEU A 42 -8.53 -8.72 -18.17
N PHE A 43 -8.56 -9.13 -19.44
CA PHE A 43 -7.62 -10.10 -19.98
C PHE A 43 -6.45 -9.35 -20.62
N ALA A 44 -5.26 -9.53 -20.07
CA ALA A 44 -4.01 -9.01 -20.60
C ALA A 44 -3.03 -10.16 -20.84
N LYS A 45 -2.15 -10.00 -21.83
CA LYS A 45 -1.04 -10.90 -22.15
C LYS A 45 0.26 -10.34 -21.61
N LEU A 46 1.27 -11.20 -21.43
CA LEU A 46 2.61 -10.76 -21.08
C LEU A 46 3.11 -9.73 -22.10
N GLY A 47 3.68 -8.63 -21.61
CA GLY A 47 4.18 -7.53 -22.43
C GLY A 47 3.13 -6.47 -22.79
N GLN A 48 1.85 -6.70 -22.48
CA GLN A 48 0.81 -5.67 -22.60
C GLN A 48 0.83 -4.72 -21.41
N THR A 49 0.40 -3.49 -21.65
CA THR A 49 0.38 -2.42 -20.66
C THR A 49 -1.02 -2.24 -20.07
N LEU A 50 -1.11 -2.19 -18.75
CA LEU A 50 -2.32 -1.81 -18.03
C LEU A 50 -2.15 -0.37 -17.51
N SER A 51 -2.84 0.58 -18.12
CA SER A 51 -2.86 1.98 -17.67
C SER A 51 -4.16 2.28 -16.92
N GLY A 52 -4.20 3.36 -16.14
CA GLY A 52 -5.39 3.67 -15.37
C GLY A 52 -5.21 4.77 -14.33
N THR A 53 -6.25 4.92 -13.51
CA THR A 53 -6.28 5.90 -12.42
C THR A 53 -6.87 5.30 -11.17
N VAL A 54 -6.33 5.72 -10.02
CA VAL A 54 -6.95 5.53 -8.71
C VAL A 54 -7.14 6.91 -8.12
N LEU A 55 -8.39 7.34 -8.00
CA LEU A 55 -8.76 8.60 -7.37
C LEU A 55 -9.43 8.30 -6.03
N MET A 56 -8.86 8.84 -4.96
CA MET A 56 -9.40 8.73 -3.61
C MET A 56 -10.12 10.04 -3.25
N THR A 57 -11.44 9.99 -3.15
CA THR A 57 -12.26 11.16 -2.81
C THR A 57 -12.66 11.08 -1.35
N THR A 58 -12.29 12.08 -0.53
CA THR A 58 -12.72 12.13 0.87
C THR A 58 -14.24 12.18 0.97
N ASN A 59 -14.82 11.35 1.83
CA ASN A 59 -16.27 11.34 2.07
C ASN A 59 -16.62 11.78 3.50
N LYS A 60 -17.91 12.02 3.75
CA LYS A 60 -18.42 12.52 5.04
C LYS A 60 -18.34 11.49 6.18
N ARG A 61 -17.88 10.26 5.92
CA ARG A 61 -17.79 9.16 6.89
C ARG A 61 -16.35 8.96 7.39
N HIS A 62 -15.52 9.98 7.26
CA HIS A 62 -14.09 9.97 7.61
C HIS A 62 -13.34 8.85 6.89
N SER A 63 -13.68 8.64 5.62
CA SER A 63 -13.09 7.63 4.77
C SER A 63 -13.01 8.14 3.33
N TYR A 64 -12.76 7.25 2.38
CA TYR A 64 -12.63 7.57 0.97
C TYR A 64 -13.57 6.71 0.12
N ASP A 65 -14.13 7.33 -0.90
CA ASP A 65 -14.64 6.62 -2.07
C ASP A 65 -13.46 6.43 -3.02
N ILE A 66 -13.14 5.18 -3.35
CA ILE A 66 -12.04 4.83 -4.26
C ILE A 66 -12.63 4.63 -5.65
N HIS A 67 -12.31 5.54 -6.56
CA HIS A 67 -12.61 5.41 -7.98
C HIS A 67 -11.40 4.81 -8.68
N ILE A 68 -11.53 3.57 -9.15
CA ILE A 68 -10.47 2.89 -9.89
C ILE A 68 -10.90 2.68 -11.34
N THR A 69 -10.01 2.97 -12.28
CA THR A 69 -10.17 2.60 -13.69
C THR A 69 -8.88 1.97 -14.19
N ALA A 70 -9.01 0.99 -15.08
CA ALA A 70 -7.89 0.32 -15.71
C ALA A 70 -8.25 -0.01 -17.17
N THR A 71 -7.26 0.08 -18.05
CA THR A 71 -7.37 -0.18 -19.49
C THR A 71 -6.20 -1.03 -19.93
N VAL A 72 -6.45 -2.07 -20.72
CA VAL A 72 -5.40 -2.80 -21.44
C VAL A 72 -5.13 -2.02 -22.72
N ASP A 73 -3.98 -1.35 -22.80
CA ASP A 73 -3.71 -0.30 -23.79
C ASP A 73 -3.77 -0.84 -25.23
N GLU A 74 -3.29 -2.06 -25.46
CA GLU A 74 -3.22 -2.65 -26.80
C GLU A 74 -4.58 -3.14 -27.33
N SER A 75 -5.56 -3.38 -26.45
CA SER A 75 -6.91 -3.81 -26.86
C SER A 75 -7.98 -2.75 -26.62
N GLY A 76 -7.68 -1.71 -25.83
CA GLY A 76 -8.65 -0.72 -25.37
C GLY A 76 -9.70 -1.26 -24.39
N PHE A 77 -9.57 -2.51 -23.92
CA PHE A 77 -10.53 -3.07 -22.96
C PHE A 77 -10.38 -2.37 -21.62
N ARG A 78 -11.49 -1.81 -21.13
CA ARG A 78 -11.53 -0.99 -19.92
C ARG A 78 -12.48 -1.57 -18.88
N SER A 79 -12.08 -1.48 -17.62
CA SER A 79 -12.95 -1.75 -16.49
C SER A 79 -12.67 -0.75 -15.37
N GLY A 80 -13.60 -0.64 -14.43
CA GLY A 80 -13.45 0.22 -13.27
C GLY A 80 -14.36 -0.22 -12.13
N ASN A 81 -14.24 0.47 -11.00
CA ASN A 81 -15.14 0.31 -9.88
C ASN A 81 -15.14 1.57 -8.99
N ILE A 82 -16.19 1.72 -8.18
CA ILE A 82 -16.25 2.69 -7.08
C ILE A 82 -16.43 1.88 -5.79
N LEU A 83 -15.48 2.00 -4.87
CA LEU A 83 -15.42 1.20 -3.65
C LEU A 83 -15.48 2.11 -2.43
N ASP A 84 -16.38 1.80 -1.50
CA ASP A 84 -16.49 2.49 -0.22
C ASP A 84 -15.49 1.91 0.79
N LEU A 85 -14.42 2.65 1.06
CA LEU A 85 -13.38 2.21 2.01
C LEU A 85 -13.91 2.13 3.45
N LYS A 86 -15.06 2.72 3.77
CA LYS A 86 -15.67 2.60 5.10
C LYS A 86 -16.34 1.25 5.32
N ASN A 87 -16.64 0.50 4.26
CA ASN A 87 -17.26 -0.82 4.32
C ASN A 87 -16.38 -1.91 3.66
N PRO A 88 -15.19 -2.19 4.21
CA PRO A 88 -14.31 -3.23 3.69
C PRO A 88 -14.85 -4.64 4.00
N PHE A 89 -14.68 -5.56 3.06
CA PHE A 89 -14.96 -6.98 3.29
C PHE A 89 -13.73 -7.68 3.86
N PHE A 90 -13.78 -8.06 5.13
CA PHE A 90 -12.69 -8.78 5.80
C PHE A 90 -12.73 -10.27 5.44
N ARG A 91 -11.76 -10.71 4.62
CA ARG A 91 -11.51 -12.13 4.35
C ARG A 91 -10.38 -12.62 5.25
N MET A 92 -10.70 -13.38 6.29
CA MET A 92 -9.68 -14.02 7.12
C MET A 92 -9.12 -15.27 6.42
N PRO A 93 -7.78 -15.42 6.32
CA PRO A 93 -7.15 -16.66 5.89
C PRO A 93 -7.57 -17.81 6.80
N THR A 94 -7.87 -18.98 6.22
CA THR A 94 -8.25 -20.19 6.97
C THR A 94 -7.11 -20.72 7.85
N TRP A 95 -5.87 -20.33 7.59
CA TRP A 95 -4.66 -20.79 8.29
C TRP A 95 -4.36 -20.06 9.62
N LEU A 96 -5.21 -19.13 10.05
CA LEU A 96 -5.03 -18.42 11.34
C LEU A 96 -5.72 -19.12 12.52
N HIS A 97 -6.28 -20.32 12.31
CA HIS A 97 -6.97 -21.09 13.35
C HIS A 97 -6.23 -22.37 13.79
N ASP A 98 -5.00 -22.60 13.31
CA ASP A 98 -4.13 -23.70 13.75
C ASP A 98 -3.01 -23.19 14.69
#